data_AF-A0A191TK75-F1
#
_entry.id   AF-A0A191TK75-F1
#
_cell.length_a   1.000
_cell.length_b   1.000
_cell.length_c   1.000
_cell.angle_alpha   90.00
_cell.angle_beta   90.00
_cell.angle_gamma   90.00
#
_symmetry.space_group_name_H-M   'P 1'
#
loop_
_entity.id
_entity.type
_entity.pdbx_description
1 polymer ?
#
loop_
_entity_poly.entity_id
_entity_poly.type
_entity_poly.pdbx_seq_one_letter_code
_entity_poly.pdbx_strand_id
1 'polypeptide(L)'
;MTKLFHTKFILMKKYVIIIFLTLFSSQILFAQDEDRGDFLVSNTGDTLYGKFKKKLFDEPSFIINGEKVPLDPTQYAAYSYKHTLFRSIQLSPNVNPQWMECLENGKICLYQYLMLSNARPGQQPINRVIWLAQKGSGTLMNVNGIMSSETIARGNLDRLFIDNPTILNAFRQSKFSAKNIRYFIQQYNLAK
;
A
#
# COMPACT_ATOMS: atom_id res chain seq x y z
N MET A 1 66.97 -22.85 15.99
CA MET A 1 65.84 -21.99 16.40
C MET A 1 65.12 -21.27 15.25
N THR A 2 65.43 -21.57 13.98
CA THR A 2 64.92 -20.83 12.79
C THR A 2 63.72 -21.50 12.08
N LYS A 3 63.54 -22.83 12.20
CA LYS A 3 62.42 -23.55 11.55
C LYS A 3 61.04 -23.24 12.15
N LEU A 4 60.97 -22.92 13.44
CA LEU A 4 59.68 -22.68 14.12
C LEU A 4 59.01 -21.36 13.71
N PHE A 5 59.80 -20.36 13.30
CA PHE A 5 59.28 -19.06 12.88
C PHE A 5 58.69 -19.08 11.46
N HIS A 6 59.24 -19.90 10.56
CA HIS A 6 58.75 -20.00 9.19
C HIS A 6 57.36 -20.68 9.11
N THR A 7 57.11 -21.70 9.92
CA THR A 7 55.83 -22.43 9.89
C THR A 7 54.67 -21.58 10.42
N LYS A 8 54.91 -20.75 11.45
CA LYS A 8 53.89 -19.83 11.98
C LYS A 8 53.52 -18.72 10.98
N PHE A 9 54.49 -18.22 10.22
CA PHE A 9 54.25 -17.17 9.23
C PHE A 9 53.43 -17.65 8.02
N ILE A 10 53.61 -18.92 7.61
CA ILE A 10 52.82 -19.53 6.53
C ILE A 10 51.38 -19.82 6.99
N LEU A 11 51.16 -20.26 8.24
CA LEU A 11 49.81 -20.40 8.77
C LEU A 11 49.07 -19.05 8.81
N MET A 12 49.72 -17.98 9.30
CA MET A 12 49.10 -16.65 9.42
C MET A 12 48.61 -16.10 8.07
N LYS A 13 49.38 -16.29 6.98
CA LYS A 13 48.96 -15.83 5.64
C LYS A 13 47.70 -16.54 5.12
N LYS A 14 47.48 -17.82 5.48
CA LYS A 14 46.29 -18.57 5.05
C LYS A 14 45.02 -18.08 5.75
N TYR A 15 45.10 -17.73 7.03
CA TYR A 15 43.95 -17.19 7.76
C TYR A 15 43.60 -15.76 7.35
N VAL A 16 44.58 -14.92 7.01
CA VAL A 16 44.32 -13.55 6.51
C VAL A 16 43.54 -13.57 5.19
N ILE A 17 43.86 -14.51 4.28
CA ILE A 17 43.12 -14.66 3.01
C ILE A 17 41.69 -15.15 3.24
N ILE A 18 41.47 -16.08 4.18
CA ILE A 18 40.14 -16.59 4.51
C ILE A 18 39.27 -15.50 5.18
N ILE A 19 39.85 -14.71 6.09
CA ILE A 19 39.15 -13.60 6.75
C ILE A 19 38.77 -12.51 5.72
N PHE A 20 39.65 -12.22 4.76
CA PHE A 20 39.37 -11.25 3.71
C PHE A 20 38.28 -11.72 2.72
N LEU A 21 38.21 -13.03 2.43
CA LEU A 21 37.13 -13.60 1.61
C LEU A 21 35.77 -13.55 2.31
N THR A 22 35.71 -13.79 3.63
CA THR A 22 34.46 -13.75 4.38
C THR A 22 33.89 -12.33 4.56
N LEU A 23 34.75 -11.31 4.55
CA LEU A 23 34.33 -9.91 4.69
C LEU A 23 33.75 -9.32 3.39
N PHE A 24 34.05 -9.91 2.23
CA PHE A 24 33.46 -9.51 0.94
C PHE A 24 32.10 -10.17 0.68
N SER A 25 31.82 -11.34 1.27
CA SER A 25 30.52 -12.03 1.09
C SER A 25 29.36 -11.42 1.88
N SER A 26 29.62 -10.55 2.86
CA SER A 26 28.57 -9.92 3.68
C SER A 26 28.00 -8.63 3.09
N GLN A 27 28.44 -8.19 1.91
CA GLN A 27 28.01 -6.93 1.29
C GLN A 27 26.88 -7.08 0.24
N ILE A 28 26.33 -8.29 0.03
CA ILE A 28 25.31 -8.54 -1.03
C ILE A 28 23.86 -8.49 -0.51
N LEU A 29 23.61 -8.29 0.79
CA LEU A 29 22.27 -8.44 1.38
C LEU A 29 21.47 -7.15 1.63
N PHE A 30 21.82 -6.01 1.00
CA PHE A 30 21.06 -4.76 1.16
C PHE A 30 20.78 -4.02 -0.16
N ALA A 31 20.19 -4.71 -1.13
CA ALA A 31 19.60 -4.10 -2.33
C ALA A 31 18.13 -4.54 -2.52
N GLN A 32 17.29 -4.44 -1.48
CA GLN A 32 15.88 -4.87 -1.53
C GLN A 32 14.85 -3.77 -1.23
N ASP A 33 15.14 -2.50 -1.52
CA ASP A 33 14.13 -1.44 -1.35
C ASP A 33 14.04 -0.39 -2.45
N GLU A 34 14.71 -0.59 -3.59
CA GLU A 34 14.42 0.19 -4.81
C GLU A 34 13.91 -0.76 -5.89
N ASP A 35 12.66 -0.55 -6.30
CA ASP A 35 12.03 -1.19 -7.46
C ASP A 35 11.49 -2.62 -7.28
N ARG A 36 10.73 -2.86 -6.19
CA ARG A 36 9.70 -3.92 -6.21
C ARG A 36 8.66 -3.51 -7.26
N GLY A 37 8.93 -3.85 -8.51
CA GLY A 37 8.12 -3.47 -9.66
C GLY A 37 6.66 -3.87 -9.53
N ASP A 38 5.89 -3.58 -10.58
CA ASP A 38 4.47 -3.85 -10.61
C ASP A 38 4.13 -5.32 -10.21
N PHE A 39 3.11 -5.47 -9.38
CA PHE A 39 2.67 -6.78 -8.89
C PHE A 39 1.15 -6.88 -8.88
N LEU A 40 0.65 -8.12 -8.86
CA LEU A 40 -0.76 -8.49 -8.75
C LEU A 40 -0.90 -9.58 -7.69
N VAL A 41 -1.84 -9.43 -6.76
CA VAL A 41 -2.06 -10.37 -5.65
C VAL A 41 -3.41 -11.06 -5.84
N SER A 42 -3.43 -12.38 -5.91
CA SER A 42 -4.67 -13.15 -5.99
C SER A 42 -5.43 -13.14 -4.66
N ASN A 43 -6.71 -13.52 -4.69
CA ASN A 43 -7.49 -13.68 -3.45
C ASN A 43 -6.97 -14.79 -2.52
N THR A 44 -6.15 -15.72 -3.02
CA THR A 44 -5.45 -16.74 -2.22
C THR A 44 -4.16 -16.23 -1.57
N GLY A 45 -3.73 -15.01 -1.89
CA GLY A 45 -2.52 -14.40 -1.36
C GLY A 45 -1.27 -14.62 -2.21
N ASP A 46 -1.37 -15.33 -3.34
CA ASP A 46 -0.25 -15.50 -4.26
C ASP A 46 0.08 -14.16 -4.93
N THR A 47 1.37 -13.85 -5.02
CA THR A 47 1.85 -12.60 -5.63
C THR A 47 2.51 -12.91 -6.97
N LEU A 48 1.99 -12.29 -8.01
CA LEU A 48 2.48 -12.36 -9.37
C LEU A 48 3.23 -11.08 -9.71
N TYR A 49 4.43 -11.21 -10.26
CA TYR A 49 5.26 -10.09 -10.70
C TYR A 49 5.23 -9.96 -12.21
N GLY A 50 5.20 -8.73 -12.71
CA GLY A 50 4.95 -8.46 -14.11
C GLY A 50 5.04 -6.98 -14.45
N LYS A 51 4.35 -6.56 -15.51
CA LYS A 51 4.29 -5.14 -15.91
C LYS A 51 2.88 -4.76 -16.30
N PHE A 52 2.44 -3.57 -15.87
CA PHE A 52 1.21 -3.01 -16.42
C PHE A 52 1.46 -2.42 -17.80
N LYS A 53 0.57 -2.74 -18.73
CA LYS A 53 0.51 -2.09 -20.03
C LYS A 53 -0.86 -1.43 -20.19
N LYS A 54 -0.86 -0.11 -20.21
CA LYS A 54 -2.02 0.69 -20.61
C LYS A 54 -1.85 1.07 -22.08
N LYS A 55 -2.73 0.58 -22.97
CA LYS A 55 -2.84 1.17 -24.31
C LYS A 55 -3.72 2.42 -24.22
N LEU A 56 -3.61 3.30 -25.20
CA LEU A 56 -4.30 4.60 -25.22
C LEU A 56 -5.85 4.47 -25.12
N PHE A 57 -6.41 3.31 -25.49
CA PHE A 57 -7.86 3.05 -25.51
C PHE A 57 -8.30 1.72 -24.89
N ASP A 58 -7.38 0.89 -24.39
CA ASP A 58 -7.74 -0.38 -23.73
C ASP A 58 -7.75 -0.19 -22.21
N GLU A 59 -8.56 -0.99 -21.54
CA GLU A 59 -8.46 -1.19 -20.10
C GLU A 59 -7.02 -1.61 -19.71
N PRO A 60 -6.50 -1.10 -18.59
CA PRO A 60 -5.19 -1.52 -18.10
C PRO A 60 -5.16 -3.04 -17.92
N SER A 61 -4.04 -3.65 -18.29
CA SER A 61 -3.83 -5.09 -18.14
C SER A 61 -2.46 -5.39 -17.59
N PHE A 62 -2.36 -6.49 -16.86
CA PHE A 62 -1.12 -6.97 -16.29
C PHE A 62 -0.51 -8.03 -17.21
N ILE A 63 0.80 -7.95 -17.46
CA ILE A 63 1.49 -8.90 -18.33
C ILE A 63 2.47 -9.73 -17.49
N ILE A 64 2.31 -11.06 -17.54
CA ILE A 64 3.18 -12.04 -16.88
C ILE A 64 3.66 -13.01 -17.95
N ASN A 65 4.97 -13.21 -18.07
CA ASN A 65 5.57 -14.13 -19.05
C ASN A 65 5.07 -13.94 -20.51
N GLY A 66 4.68 -12.72 -20.88
CA GLY A 66 4.13 -12.40 -22.20
C GLY A 66 2.61 -12.59 -22.34
N GLU A 67 1.94 -13.18 -21.34
CA GLU A 67 0.49 -13.38 -21.32
C GLU A 67 -0.22 -12.20 -20.66
N LYS A 68 -1.38 -11.82 -21.23
CA LYS A 68 -2.22 -10.74 -20.72
C LYS A 68 -3.18 -11.30 -19.67
N VAL A 69 -3.10 -10.75 -18.46
CA VAL A 69 -4.01 -11.03 -17.36
C VAL A 69 -4.96 -9.84 -17.16
N PRO A 70 -6.29 -10.06 -17.20
CA PRO A 70 -7.27 -9.02 -16.93
C PRO A 70 -7.26 -8.64 -15.44
N LEU A 71 -7.49 -7.35 -15.16
CA LEU A 71 -7.55 -6.83 -13.79
C LEU A 71 -8.97 -6.94 -13.24
N ASP A 72 -9.42 -8.16 -12.99
CA ASP A 72 -10.74 -8.40 -12.40
C ASP A 72 -10.68 -8.31 -10.86
N PRO A 73 -11.33 -7.30 -10.24
CA PRO A 73 -11.35 -7.17 -8.78
C PRO A 73 -12.04 -8.35 -8.07
N THR A 74 -12.81 -9.18 -8.78
CA THR A 74 -13.41 -10.39 -8.19
C THR A 74 -12.39 -11.52 -8.02
N GLN A 75 -11.27 -11.50 -8.74
CA GLN A 75 -10.26 -12.56 -8.75
C GLN A 75 -8.99 -12.19 -7.95
N TYR A 76 -8.71 -10.89 -7.84
CA TYR A 76 -7.48 -10.36 -7.27
C TYR A 76 -7.78 -9.43 -6.10
N ALA A 77 -6.95 -9.52 -5.05
CA ALA A 77 -7.10 -8.76 -3.82
C ALA A 77 -6.42 -7.38 -3.90
N ALA A 78 -5.30 -7.28 -4.61
CA ALA A 78 -4.52 -6.06 -4.72
C ALA A 78 -3.66 -6.04 -5.99
N TYR A 79 -3.25 -4.85 -6.42
CA TYR A 79 -2.16 -4.69 -7.37
C TYR A 79 -1.36 -3.42 -7.11
N SER A 80 -0.12 -3.36 -7.57
CA SER A 80 0.70 -2.14 -7.55
C SER A 80 1.05 -1.73 -8.97
N TYR A 81 0.82 -0.46 -9.27
CA TYR A 81 1.20 0.14 -10.54
C TYR A 81 1.92 1.46 -10.27
N LYS A 82 3.18 1.58 -10.72
CA LYS A 82 4.00 2.80 -10.52
C LYS A 82 4.04 3.24 -9.05
N HIS A 83 4.26 2.29 -8.15
CA HIS A 83 4.29 2.50 -6.69
C HIS A 83 2.96 2.93 -6.06
N THR A 84 1.86 2.96 -6.82
CA THR A 84 0.51 3.15 -6.27
C THR A 84 -0.12 1.80 -6.03
N LEU A 85 -0.48 1.52 -4.77
CA LEU A 85 -1.21 0.34 -4.37
C LEU A 85 -2.70 0.53 -4.64
N PHE A 86 -3.33 -0.46 -5.26
CA PHE A 86 -4.77 -0.57 -5.41
C PHE A 86 -5.25 -1.84 -4.70
N ARG A 87 -6.42 -1.77 -4.06
CA ARG A 87 -7.07 -2.91 -3.43
C ARG A 87 -8.45 -3.14 -4.01
N SER A 88 -8.84 -4.40 -4.08
CA SER A 88 -10.18 -4.81 -4.42
C SER A 88 -11.06 -4.66 -3.18
N ILE A 89 -12.05 -3.78 -3.26
CA ILE A 89 -12.90 -3.41 -2.13
C ILE A 89 -14.36 -3.60 -2.51
N GLN A 90 -15.06 -4.42 -1.73
CA GLN A 90 -16.50 -4.61 -1.85
C GLN A 90 -17.25 -3.59 -0.99
N LEU A 91 -18.00 -2.68 -1.63
CA LEU A 91 -18.74 -1.62 -0.95
C LEU A 91 -19.96 -2.12 -0.16
N SER A 92 -20.62 -3.16 -0.67
CA SER A 92 -21.74 -3.82 -0.01
C SER A 92 -21.86 -5.26 -0.53
N PRO A 93 -22.55 -6.16 0.21
CA PRO A 93 -22.64 -7.58 -0.16
C PRO A 93 -23.20 -7.84 -1.58
N ASN A 94 -24.01 -6.92 -2.11
CA ASN A 94 -24.70 -7.07 -3.39
C ASN A 94 -24.02 -6.30 -4.53
N VAL A 95 -22.86 -5.66 -4.28
CA VAL A 95 -22.11 -4.90 -5.28
C VAL A 95 -20.81 -5.63 -5.54
N ASN A 96 -20.43 -5.75 -6.81
CA ASN A 96 -19.13 -6.33 -7.18
C ASN A 96 -18.00 -5.48 -6.59
N PRO A 97 -16.90 -6.10 -6.15
CA PRO A 97 -15.75 -5.35 -5.67
C PRO A 97 -15.20 -4.43 -6.76
N GLN A 98 -14.59 -3.35 -6.32
CA GLN A 98 -14.00 -2.34 -7.21
C GLN A 98 -12.56 -2.05 -6.79
N TRP A 99 -11.73 -1.72 -7.76
CA TRP A 99 -10.38 -1.24 -7.49
C TRP A 99 -10.41 0.15 -6.87
N MET A 100 -9.80 0.27 -5.70
CA MET A 100 -9.62 1.55 -5.01
C MET A 100 -8.14 1.80 -4.76
N GLU A 101 -7.71 3.04 -4.95
CA GLU A 101 -6.37 3.47 -4.61
C GLU A 101 -6.20 3.44 -3.09
N CYS A 102 -5.17 2.76 -2.60
CA CYS A 102 -4.83 2.66 -1.19
C CYS A 102 -3.87 3.80 -0.83
N LEU A 103 -4.40 4.84 -0.21
CA LEU A 103 -3.63 6.01 0.22
C LEU A 103 -2.78 5.72 1.46
N GLU A 104 -3.31 4.92 2.39
CA GLU A 104 -2.63 4.46 3.61
C GLU A 104 -2.91 2.98 3.84
N ASN A 105 -1.89 2.21 4.20
CA ASN A 105 -1.96 0.77 4.37
C ASN A 105 -1.37 0.36 5.73
N GLY A 106 -2.18 0.37 6.79
CA GLY A 106 -1.76 0.07 8.15
C GLY A 106 -2.88 -0.57 8.98
N LYS A 107 -2.90 -0.32 10.30
CA LYS A 107 -4.01 -0.74 11.18
C LYS A 107 -5.35 -0.15 10.69
N ILE A 108 -5.30 1.09 10.22
CA ILE A 108 -6.37 1.74 9.46
C ILE A 108 -5.91 1.85 8.01
N CYS A 109 -6.62 1.21 7.10
CA CYS A 109 -6.46 1.42 5.67
C CYS A 109 -7.31 2.61 5.22
N LEU A 110 -6.74 3.47 4.38
CA LEU A 110 -7.45 4.58 3.74
C LEU A 110 -7.46 4.37 2.23
N TYR A 111 -8.66 4.40 1.66
CA TYR A 111 -8.93 4.17 0.25
C TYR A 111 -9.51 5.41 -0.41
N GLN A 112 -9.22 5.57 -1.69
CA GLN A 112 -9.78 6.59 -2.55
C GLN A 112 -10.42 5.95 -3.79
N TYR A 113 -11.63 6.40 -4.12
CA TYR A 113 -12.28 6.07 -5.39
C TYR A 113 -12.89 7.32 -6.03
N LEU A 114 -12.86 7.37 -7.37
CA LEU A 114 -13.45 8.44 -8.16
C LEU A 114 -14.86 8.03 -8.58
N MET A 115 -15.86 8.76 -8.11
CA MET A 115 -17.24 8.59 -8.53
C MET A 115 -17.56 9.59 -9.63
N LEU A 116 -17.86 9.05 -10.82
CA LEU A 116 -18.40 9.81 -11.94
C LEU A 116 -19.92 9.91 -11.75
N SER A 117 -20.42 11.12 -11.46
CA SER A 117 -21.86 11.34 -11.49
C SER A 117 -22.32 11.45 -12.93
N ASN A 118 -23.34 10.67 -13.31
CA ASN A 118 -24.01 10.84 -14.59
C ASN A 118 -24.59 12.26 -14.65
N ALA A 119 -24.18 13.00 -15.67
CA ALA A 119 -24.73 14.31 -15.96
C ALA A 119 -26.20 14.17 -16.39
N ARG A 120 -27.07 15.02 -15.85
CA ARG A 120 -28.37 15.27 -16.47
C ARG A 120 -28.15 16.03 -17.80
N PRO A 121 -29.07 15.95 -18.78
CA PRO A 121 -28.97 16.74 -20.01
C PRO A 121 -28.74 18.23 -19.68
N GLY A 122 -27.66 18.81 -20.21
CA GLY A 122 -27.26 20.20 -19.96
C GLY A 122 -26.39 20.45 -18.73
N GLN A 123 -26.00 19.41 -17.97
CA GLN A 123 -25.04 19.54 -16.85
C GLN A 123 -23.71 18.88 -17.19
N GLN A 124 -22.61 19.42 -16.65
CA GLN A 124 -21.30 18.79 -16.76
C GLN A 124 -21.19 17.64 -15.74
N PRO A 125 -20.54 16.52 -16.10
CA PRO A 125 -20.24 15.46 -15.14
C PRO A 125 -19.44 16.02 -13.96
N ILE A 126 -19.85 15.69 -12.74
CA ILE A 126 -19.12 16.07 -11.54
C ILE A 126 -18.33 14.85 -11.06
N ASN A 127 -17.00 14.97 -11.10
CA ASN A 127 -16.11 13.98 -10.52
C ASN A 127 -16.01 14.22 -9.02
N ARG A 128 -16.38 13.23 -8.23
CA ARG A 128 -16.28 13.28 -6.76
C ARG A 128 -15.22 12.30 -6.29
N VAL A 129 -14.28 12.77 -5.48
CA VAL A 129 -13.28 11.95 -4.82
C VAL A 129 -13.87 11.46 -3.50
N ILE A 130 -14.03 10.15 -3.34
CA ILE A 130 -14.61 9.58 -2.13
C ILE A 130 -13.54 8.83 -1.37
N TRP A 131 -13.43 9.15 -0.08
CA TRP A 131 -12.49 8.50 0.82
C TRP A 131 -13.22 7.57 1.77
N LEU A 132 -12.75 6.33 1.83
CA LEU A 132 -13.25 5.29 2.70
C LEU A 132 -12.13 4.79 3.58
N ALA A 133 -12.41 4.53 4.85
CA ALA A 133 -11.43 3.96 5.76
C ALA A 133 -11.97 2.71 6.44
N GLN A 134 -11.07 1.77 6.71
CA GLN A 134 -11.36 0.51 7.38
C GLN A 134 -10.28 0.24 8.42
N LYS A 135 -10.68 -0.17 9.62
CA LYS A 135 -9.75 -0.57 10.69
C LYS A 135 -9.78 -2.07 10.88
N GLY A 136 -8.64 -2.74 10.67
CA GLY A 136 -8.58 -4.20 10.62
C GLY A 136 -9.61 -4.77 9.63
N SER A 137 -10.37 -5.78 10.06
CA SER A 137 -11.48 -6.37 9.31
C SER A 137 -12.84 -5.72 9.61
N GLY A 138 -12.85 -4.51 10.16
CA GLY A 138 -14.06 -3.80 10.55
C GLY A 138 -14.87 -3.25 9.37
N THR A 139 -15.92 -2.49 9.67
CA THR A 139 -16.76 -1.84 8.65
C THR A 139 -15.99 -0.79 7.86
N LEU A 140 -16.18 -0.78 6.54
CA LEU A 140 -15.71 0.27 5.65
C LEU A 140 -16.58 1.53 5.81
N MET A 141 -15.98 2.66 6.15
CA MET A 141 -16.70 3.90 6.49
C MET A 141 -16.31 5.06 5.60
N ASN A 142 -17.27 5.90 5.19
CA ASN A 142 -16.96 7.17 4.54
C ASN A 142 -16.39 8.17 5.54
N VAL A 143 -15.24 8.77 5.21
CA VAL A 143 -14.49 9.63 6.13
C VAL A 143 -14.27 11.06 5.63
N ASN A 144 -14.64 11.38 4.39
CA ASN A 144 -14.52 12.75 3.85
C ASN A 144 -15.84 13.50 3.67
N GLY A 145 -16.98 12.88 4.02
CA GLY A 145 -18.29 13.53 3.96
C GLY A 145 -18.86 13.70 2.55
N ILE A 146 -18.28 13.08 1.51
CA ILE A 146 -18.77 13.25 0.14
C ILE A 146 -20.00 12.39 -0.16
N MET A 147 -20.11 11.22 0.47
CA MET A 147 -21.31 10.36 0.43
C MET A 147 -22.24 10.58 1.62
N SER A 148 -21.89 11.48 2.54
CA SER A 148 -22.58 11.68 3.80
C SER A 148 -22.52 13.16 4.21
N SER A 149 -22.69 13.48 5.49
CA SER A 149 -22.39 14.81 6.02
C SER A 149 -21.03 14.83 6.71
N GLU A 150 -20.42 16.02 6.86
CA GLU A 150 -19.21 16.17 7.66
C GLU A 150 -19.38 15.60 9.08
N THR A 151 -20.54 15.80 9.70
CA THR A 151 -20.84 15.27 11.04
C THR A 151 -20.76 13.74 11.09
N ILE A 152 -21.34 13.05 10.10
CA ILE A 152 -21.29 11.58 10.01
C ILE A 152 -19.85 11.12 9.78
N ALA A 153 -19.14 11.78 8.86
CA ALA A 153 -17.75 11.44 8.54
C ALA A 153 -16.80 11.64 9.73
N ARG A 154 -16.98 12.72 10.51
CA ARG A 154 -16.28 12.94 11.78
C ARG A 154 -16.61 11.86 12.79
N GLY A 155 -17.89 11.48 12.94
CA GLY A 155 -18.29 10.39 13.82
C GLY A 155 -17.67 9.04 13.43
N ASN A 156 -17.49 8.78 12.12
CA ASN A 156 -16.78 7.60 11.65
C ASN A 156 -15.29 7.65 12.02
N LEU A 157 -14.62 8.78 11.84
CA LEU A 157 -13.22 8.96 12.25
C LEU A 157 -13.04 8.83 13.77
N ASP A 158 -13.98 9.35 14.56
CA ASP A 158 -13.99 9.19 16.01
C ASP A 158 -14.00 7.71 16.41
N ARG A 159 -14.81 6.88 15.74
CA ARG A 159 -14.85 5.42 15.95
C ARG A 159 -13.53 4.75 15.58
N LEU A 160 -12.88 5.20 14.52
CA LEU A 160 -11.59 4.64 14.08
C LEU A 160 -10.48 4.93 15.10
N PHE A 161 -10.50 6.09 15.76
CA PHE A 161 -9.49 6.53 16.72
C PHE A 161 -9.87 6.30 18.20
N ILE A 162 -11.01 5.67 18.50
CA ILE A 162 -11.56 5.59 19.87
C ILE A 162 -10.62 4.97 20.90
N ASP A 163 -9.75 4.06 20.46
CA ASP A 163 -8.75 3.37 21.29
C ASP A 163 -7.42 4.14 21.42
N ASN A 164 -7.29 5.30 20.77
CA ASN A 164 -6.16 6.21 20.91
C ASN A 164 -6.66 7.62 21.28
N PRO A 165 -6.90 7.90 22.57
CA PRO A 165 -7.49 9.17 23.01
C PRO A 165 -6.64 10.39 22.66
N THR A 166 -5.32 10.24 22.59
CA THR A 166 -4.38 11.31 22.19
C THR A 166 -4.65 11.76 20.76
N ILE A 167 -4.71 10.81 19.81
CA ILE A 167 -4.98 11.11 18.39
C ILE A 167 -6.41 11.60 18.21
N LEU A 168 -7.38 10.96 18.88
CA LEU A 168 -8.78 11.35 18.82
C LEU A 168 -8.99 12.82 19.24
N ASN A 169 -8.44 13.22 20.38
CA ASN A 169 -8.58 14.58 20.89
C ASN A 169 -7.91 15.61 19.96
N ALA A 170 -6.70 15.29 19.45
CA ALA A 170 -6.02 16.15 18.50
C ALA A 170 -6.81 16.29 17.18
N PHE A 171 -7.41 15.22 16.67
CA PHE A 171 -8.26 15.27 15.48
C PHE A 171 -9.51 16.13 15.69
N ARG A 172 -10.19 15.99 16.83
CA ARG A 172 -11.41 16.76 17.16
C ARG A 172 -11.17 18.27 17.19
N GLN A 173 -9.98 18.68 17.64
CA GLN A 173 -9.58 20.09 17.65
C GLN A 173 -9.12 20.61 16.28
N SER A 174 -8.93 19.72 15.30
CA SER A 174 -8.45 20.07 13.97
C SER A 174 -9.58 20.44 12.99
N LYS A 175 -9.24 21.23 11.98
CA LYS A 175 -10.12 21.52 10.84
C LYS A 175 -10.39 20.23 10.04
N PHE A 176 -11.65 20.00 9.69
CA PHE A 176 -12.00 18.89 8.78
C PHE A 176 -11.48 19.19 7.37
N SER A 177 -10.52 18.38 6.91
CA SER A 177 -9.96 18.49 5.57
C SER A 177 -9.32 17.17 5.17
N ALA A 178 -9.25 16.89 3.87
CA ALA A 178 -8.56 15.72 3.33
C ALA A 178 -7.11 15.59 3.86
N LYS A 179 -6.39 16.72 3.93
CA LYS A 179 -5.02 16.77 4.48
C LYS A 179 -4.98 16.29 5.94
N ASN A 180 -5.86 16.80 6.79
CA ASN A 180 -5.88 16.42 8.20
C ASN A 180 -6.37 14.97 8.39
N ILE A 181 -7.38 14.53 7.64
CA ILE A 181 -7.86 13.14 7.69
C ILE A 181 -6.71 12.18 7.41
N ARG A 182 -5.98 12.38 6.31
CA ARG A 182 -4.84 11.54 5.96
C ARG A 182 -3.73 11.61 7.02
N TYR A 183 -3.40 12.82 7.47
CA TYR A 183 -2.39 13.03 8.52
C TYR A 183 -2.70 12.24 9.80
N PHE A 184 -3.93 12.32 10.34
CA PHE A 184 -4.26 11.62 11.59
C PHE A 184 -4.31 10.10 11.41
N ILE A 185 -4.75 9.60 10.25
CA ILE A 185 -4.67 8.17 9.94
C ILE A 185 -3.22 7.70 9.88
N GLN A 186 -2.31 8.47 9.25
CA GLN A 186 -0.88 8.18 9.23
C GLN A 186 -0.30 8.13 10.64
N GLN A 187 -0.57 9.16 11.47
CA GLN A 187 -0.11 9.20 12.86
C GLN A 187 -0.61 7.98 13.65
N TYR A 188 -1.86 7.57 13.43
CA TYR A 188 -2.42 6.38 14.07
C TYR A 188 -1.70 5.10 13.65
N ASN A 189 -1.41 4.95 12.35
CA ASN A 189 -0.72 3.78 11.83
C ASN A 189 0.75 3.69 12.28
N LEU A 190 1.39 4.84 12.57
CA LEU A 190 2.76 4.89 13.11
C LEU A 190 2.82 4.65 14.63
N ALA A 191 1.73 4.88 15.35
CA ALA A 191 1.64 4.60 16.78
C ALA A 191 1.62 3.08 17.03
N LYS A 192 2.68 2.60 17.69
CA LYS A 192 2.85 1.18 18.05
C LYS A 192 1.73 0.71 18.96
#